data_AF-A0A932H9W3-F1
#
_entry.id   AF-A0A932H9W3-F1
#
_cell.length_a   1.000
_cell.length_b   1.000
_cell.length_c   1.000
_cell.angle_alpha   90.00
_cell.angle_beta   90.00
_cell.angle_gamma   90.00
#
_symmetry.space_group_name_H-M   'P 1'
#
loop_
_entity.id
_entity.type
_entity.pdbx_description
1 polymer ?
#
loop_
_entity_poly.entity_id
_entity_poly.type
_entity_poly.pdbx_seq_one_letter_code
_entity_poly.pdbx_strand_id
1 'polypeptide(L)'
;MTLGRFLRQQTARSYQAAPVFIFLLLFVTPAWGAGVSKVSFPTVDDHRDALFCRPEGAGPFPAVIFNHGSIVDGLGWPGATKRGYQLDAICRTLAEDGFLAFAPIREKVPRERGWQRYDEHYKEVVARAIDYVKTLPDVDSSRIGLMGFSMGGLTSLKVAVEGKDLRAVLLLAPAWGRGLLGDEVRKVPSL
;
A
#
# COMPACT_ATOMS: atom_id res chain seq x y z
N MET A 1 -52.51 -83.02 -3.80
CA MET A 1 -52.58 -81.66 -3.23
C MET A 1 -51.30 -81.43 -2.44
N THR A 2 -50.34 -80.68 -2.99
CA THR A 2 -48.99 -80.52 -2.44
C THR A 2 -48.75 -79.03 -2.24
N LEU A 3 -48.59 -78.58 -0.99
CA LEU A 3 -48.36 -77.17 -0.67
C LEU A 3 -46.89 -76.96 -0.30
N GLY A 4 -46.13 -76.35 -1.22
CA GLY A 4 -44.71 -76.00 -1.08
C GLY A 4 -44.51 -74.59 -0.51
N ARG A 5 -43.46 -74.46 0.31
CA ARG A 5 -42.91 -73.24 0.92
C ARG A 5 -42.63 -72.12 -0.09
N PHE A 6 -42.80 -70.87 0.33
CA PHE A 6 -42.14 -69.70 -0.27
C PHE A 6 -41.52 -68.82 0.84
N LEU A 7 -40.18 -68.86 0.94
CA LEU A 7 -39.38 -67.93 1.74
C LEU A 7 -39.01 -66.74 0.84
N ARG A 8 -39.29 -65.52 1.30
CA ARG A 8 -38.88 -64.27 0.65
C ARG A 8 -37.38 -64.05 0.85
N GLN A 9 -36.64 -63.87 -0.24
CA GLN A 9 -35.28 -63.30 -0.21
C GLN A 9 -35.39 -61.76 -0.13
N GLN A 10 -34.82 -61.16 0.89
CA GLN A 10 -34.51 -59.72 0.93
C GLN A 10 -33.12 -59.51 0.31
N THR A 11 -33.04 -58.67 -0.71
CA THR A 11 -31.79 -58.25 -1.34
C THR A 11 -31.19 -57.08 -0.55
N ALA A 12 -30.01 -57.28 0.02
CA ALA A 12 -29.23 -56.22 0.66
C ALA A 12 -28.61 -55.31 -0.41
N ARG A 13 -28.89 -54.01 -0.37
CA ARG A 13 -28.16 -52.98 -1.15
C ARG A 13 -26.88 -52.62 -0.40
N SER A 14 -25.74 -52.91 -1.00
CA SER A 14 -24.43 -52.42 -0.57
C SER A 14 -24.27 -50.95 -0.94
N TYR A 15 -24.12 -50.09 0.07
CA TYR A 15 -23.72 -48.69 -0.12
C TYR A 15 -22.20 -48.61 -0.22
N GLN A 16 -21.67 -48.19 -1.37
CA GLN A 16 -20.24 -47.86 -1.50
C GLN A 16 -20.02 -46.43 -1.01
N ALA A 17 -19.14 -46.26 -0.02
CA ALA A 17 -18.70 -44.95 0.45
C ALA A 17 -17.74 -44.33 -0.59
N ALA A 18 -18.05 -43.12 -1.06
CA ALA A 18 -17.18 -42.36 -1.94
C ALA A 18 -15.97 -41.81 -1.15
N PRO A 19 -14.75 -41.79 -1.73
CA PRO A 19 -13.57 -41.26 -1.06
C PRO A 19 -13.67 -39.74 -0.93
N VAL A 20 -13.55 -39.23 0.31
CA VAL A 20 -13.41 -37.79 0.59
C VAL A 20 -11.94 -37.42 0.43
N PHE A 21 -11.61 -36.65 -0.60
CA PHE A 21 -10.28 -36.07 -0.78
C PHE A 21 -10.19 -34.75 -0.01
N ILE A 22 -9.41 -34.74 1.08
CA ILE A 22 -9.06 -33.53 1.81
C ILE A 22 -7.82 -32.92 1.14
N PHE A 23 -8.00 -31.80 0.44
CA PHE A 23 -6.89 -30.99 -0.05
C PHE A 23 -6.42 -30.03 1.05
N LEU A 24 -5.28 -30.34 1.66
CA LEU A 24 -4.56 -29.41 2.54
C LEU A 24 -3.82 -28.38 1.66
N LEU A 25 -4.39 -27.17 1.54
CA LEU A 25 -3.70 -26.02 0.96
C LEU A 25 -2.71 -25.47 1.99
N LEU A 26 -1.42 -25.81 1.83
CA LEU A 26 -0.34 -25.18 2.58
C LEU A 26 -0.11 -23.77 2.04
N PHE A 27 -0.60 -22.76 2.75
CA PHE A 27 -0.18 -21.37 2.53
C PHE A 27 1.24 -21.21 3.07
N VAL A 28 2.23 -21.30 2.18
CA VAL A 28 3.59 -20.85 2.50
C VAL A 28 3.53 -19.33 2.57
N THR A 29 3.46 -18.76 3.77
CA THR A 29 3.67 -17.33 3.95
C THR A 29 5.15 -17.06 3.64
N PRO A 30 5.49 -16.31 2.59
CA PRO A 30 6.87 -15.89 2.43
C PRO A 30 7.24 -15.06 3.66
N ALA A 31 8.26 -15.50 4.39
CA ALA A 31 8.85 -14.71 5.45
C ALA A 31 9.50 -13.49 4.81
N TRP A 32 8.74 -12.43 4.65
CA TRP A 32 9.29 -11.11 4.30
C TRP A 32 10.02 -10.66 5.55
N GLY A 33 11.35 -10.81 5.55
CA GLY A 33 12.18 -10.24 6.59
C GLY A 33 11.92 -8.74 6.70
N ALA A 34 11.96 -8.20 7.91
CA ALA A 34 11.91 -6.76 8.15
C ALA A 34 13.02 -6.07 7.36
N GLY A 35 12.65 -5.42 6.25
CA GLY A 35 13.61 -4.88 5.30
C GLY A 35 12.98 -3.89 4.34
N VAL A 36 13.79 -2.95 3.87
CA VAL A 36 13.37 -1.97 2.87
C VAL A 36 13.49 -2.62 1.50
N SER A 37 12.36 -2.81 0.83
CA SER A 37 12.33 -3.31 -0.56
C SER A 37 11.99 -2.17 -1.50
N LYS A 38 12.56 -2.19 -2.70
CA LYS A 38 12.11 -1.32 -3.79
C LYS A 38 11.15 -2.10 -4.68
N VAL A 39 9.95 -1.58 -4.87
CA VAL A 39 8.90 -2.19 -5.70
C VAL A 39 8.48 -1.21 -6.80
N SER A 40 7.81 -1.73 -7.83
CA SER A 40 7.21 -0.94 -8.90
C SER A 40 5.69 -1.05 -8.83
N PHE A 41 4.98 0.05 -9.04
CA PHE A 41 3.51 0.10 -9.04
C PHE A 41 3.00 0.88 -10.26
N PRO A 42 1.80 0.56 -10.76
CA PRO A 42 1.24 1.21 -11.94
C PRO A 42 0.78 2.65 -11.62
N THR A 43 1.01 3.53 -12.59
CA THR A 43 0.43 4.88 -12.71
C THR A 43 -0.42 4.94 -13.98
N VAL A 44 -1.10 6.06 -14.28
CA VAL A 44 -2.05 6.14 -15.43
C VAL A 44 -1.43 5.68 -16.75
N ASP A 45 -0.22 6.15 -17.08
CA ASP A 45 0.43 5.88 -18.37
C ASP A 45 1.79 5.17 -18.24
N ASP A 46 2.19 4.75 -17.03
CA ASP A 46 3.55 4.28 -16.74
C ASP A 46 3.62 3.49 -15.42
N HIS A 47 4.83 3.22 -14.94
CA HIS A 47 5.09 2.73 -13.59
C HIS A 47 5.95 3.71 -12.77
N ARG A 48 5.88 3.61 -11.45
CA ARG A 48 6.77 4.32 -10.51
C ARG A 48 7.38 3.35 -9.52
N ASP A 49 8.60 3.66 -9.11
CA ASP A 49 9.26 2.97 -8.01
C ASP A 49 8.68 3.45 -6.67
N ALA A 50 8.68 2.58 -5.68
CA ALA A 50 8.38 2.92 -4.30
C ALA A 50 9.29 2.13 -3.35
N LEU A 51 9.57 2.70 -2.18
CA LEU A 51 10.05 1.89 -1.06
C LEU A 51 8.86 1.25 -0.37
N PHE A 52 9.01 -0.03 -0.05
CA PHE A 52 8.01 -0.87 0.56
C PHE A 52 8.65 -1.51 1.80
N CYS A 53 8.04 -1.31 2.97
CA CYS A 53 8.48 -1.91 4.21
C CYS A 53 7.27 -2.53 4.91
N ARG A 54 7.39 -3.81 5.25
CA ARG A 54 6.34 -4.58 5.89
C ARG A 54 6.74 -4.88 7.35
N PRO A 55 5.82 -4.73 8.32
CA PRO A 55 6.05 -5.16 9.69
C PRO A 55 6.23 -6.68 9.82
N GLU A 56 6.91 -7.12 10.87
CA GLU A 56 6.92 -8.54 11.22
C GLU A 56 5.54 -9.01 11.72
N GLY A 57 5.27 -10.30 11.56
CA GLY A 57 4.03 -10.94 12.06
C GLY A 57 2.94 -11.12 11.00
N ALA A 58 1.74 -11.47 11.48
CA ALA A 58 0.58 -11.70 10.64
C ALA A 58 -0.21 -10.39 10.44
N GLY A 59 -0.43 -10.03 9.17
CA GLY A 59 -1.33 -8.93 8.80
C GLY A 59 -2.82 -9.32 8.89
N PRO A 60 -3.73 -8.50 8.32
CA PRO A 60 -3.45 -7.29 7.56
C PRO A 60 -3.03 -6.10 8.45
N PHE A 61 -2.11 -5.28 7.96
CA PHE A 61 -1.53 -4.16 8.70
C PHE A 61 -2.24 -2.84 8.37
N PRO A 62 -2.35 -1.90 9.33
CA PRO A 62 -2.60 -0.52 8.94
C PRO A 62 -1.43 -0.03 8.07
N ALA A 63 -1.70 0.85 7.11
CA ALA A 63 -0.68 1.31 6.17
C ALA A 63 -0.46 2.82 6.25
N VAL A 64 0.79 3.24 6.01
CA VAL A 64 1.17 4.65 5.86
C VAL A 64 1.82 4.84 4.50
N ILE A 65 1.21 5.68 3.66
CA ILE A 65 1.87 6.18 2.46
C ILE A 65 2.70 7.40 2.86
N PHE A 66 4.02 7.34 2.70
CA PHE A 66 4.93 8.43 3.02
C PHE A 66 5.39 9.19 1.76
N ASN A 67 5.03 10.46 1.69
CA ASN A 67 5.25 11.34 0.56
C ASN A 67 6.46 12.26 0.81
N HIS A 68 7.54 12.05 0.05
CA HIS A 68 8.84 12.67 0.30
C HIS A 68 8.93 14.17 -0.06
N GLY A 69 10.01 14.85 0.35
CA GLY A 69 10.28 16.25 -0.02
C GLY A 69 10.92 16.43 -1.41
N SER A 70 11.15 17.70 -1.77
CA SER A 70 11.68 18.12 -3.09
C SER A 70 13.10 17.65 -3.40
N ILE A 71 13.91 17.34 -2.37
CA ILE A 71 15.26 16.84 -2.60
C ILE A 71 15.24 15.45 -3.23
N VAL A 72 14.24 14.62 -2.93
CA VAL A 72 14.08 13.31 -3.56
C VAL A 72 13.49 13.45 -4.96
N ASP A 73 12.63 14.44 -5.21
CA ASP A 73 12.19 14.78 -6.58
C ASP A 73 13.43 15.12 -7.45
N GLY A 74 14.33 15.95 -6.94
CA GLY A 74 15.56 16.32 -7.66
C GLY A 74 16.55 15.17 -7.79
N LEU A 75 16.86 14.43 -6.71
CA LEU A 75 18.02 13.52 -6.70
C LEU A 75 17.68 12.04 -6.79
N GLY A 76 16.38 11.70 -6.80
CA GLY A 76 15.93 10.33 -6.54
C GLY A 76 16.27 9.86 -5.12
N TRP A 77 15.84 8.66 -4.76
CA TRP A 77 16.10 8.12 -3.42
C TRP A 77 17.60 7.95 -3.11
N PRO A 78 18.42 7.25 -3.91
CA PRO A 78 19.83 7.05 -3.57
C PRO A 78 20.63 8.36 -3.49
N GLY A 79 20.31 9.34 -4.34
CA GLY A 79 20.96 10.65 -4.33
C GLY A 79 20.54 11.49 -3.12
N ALA A 80 19.28 11.41 -2.70
CA ALA A 80 18.77 12.11 -1.53
C ALA A 80 19.31 11.52 -0.21
N THR A 81 19.46 10.19 -0.12
CA THR A 81 20.08 9.53 1.05
C THR A 81 21.50 10.05 1.30
N LYS A 82 22.30 10.24 0.25
CA LYS A 82 23.66 10.84 0.36
C LYS A 82 23.67 12.26 0.92
N ARG A 83 22.52 12.94 0.92
CA ARG A 83 22.33 14.29 1.50
C ARG A 83 21.60 14.27 2.84
N GLY A 84 21.40 13.10 3.44
CA GLY A 84 20.74 12.94 4.74
C GLY A 84 19.22 12.80 4.68
N TYR A 85 18.62 12.72 3.49
CA TYR A 85 17.17 12.48 3.34
C TYR A 85 16.90 10.97 3.31
N GLN A 86 16.73 10.37 4.48
CA GLN A 86 16.67 8.92 4.67
C GLN A 86 15.24 8.37 4.54
N LEU A 87 14.73 8.29 3.31
CA LEU A 87 13.41 7.70 3.02
C LEU A 87 13.30 6.24 3.48
N ASP A 88 14.36 5.49 3.31
CA ASP A 88 14.51 4.09 3.72
C ASP A 88 14.44 3.95 5.24
N ALA A 89 15.07 4.86 6.00
CA ALA A 89 14.95 4.87 7.45
C ALA A 89 13.51 5.16 7.90
N ILE A 90 12.84 6.14 7.29
CA ILE A 90 11.44 6.46 7.60
C ILE A 90 10.53 5.26 7.29
N CYS A 91 10.69 4.64 6.12
CA CYS A 91 9.95 3.45 5.72
C CYS A 91 10.14 2.30 6.71
N ARG A 92 11.39 2.04 7.11
CA ARG A 92 11.71 0.99 8.09
C ARG A 92 11.12 1.29 9.47
N THR A 93 11.28 2.51 9.98
CA THR A 93 10.75 2.88 11.30
C THR A 93 9.23 2.75 11.37
N LEU A 94 8.51 3.16 10.31
CA LEU A 94 7.06 2.93 10.25
C LEU A 94 6.69 1.44 10.29
N ALA A 95 7.47 0.58 9.64
CA ALA A 95 7.29 -0.87 9.70
C ALA A 95 7.62 -1.47 11.07
N GLU A 96 8.68 -0.99 11.73
CA GLU A 96 9.02 -1.35 13.11
C GLU A 96 7.91 -0.94 14.09
N ASP A 97 7.21 0.16 13.82
CA ASP A 97 6.04 0.63 14.59
C ASP A 97 4.72 -0.10 14.22
N GLY A 98 4.77 -1.10 13.34
CA GLY A 98 3.61 -1.94 13.00
C GLY A 98 2.77 -1.46 11.82
N PHE A 99 3.24 -0.48 11.04
CA PHE A 99 2.58 0.00 9.83
C PHE A 99 3.23 -0.54 8.56
N LEU A 100 2.44 -1.05 7.61
CA LEU A 100 2.96 -1.25 6.26
C LEU A 100 3.25 0.12 5.63
N ALA A 101 4.53 0.38 5.39
CA ALA A 101 5.00 1.66 4.88
C ALA A 101 5.22 1.59 3.37
N PHE A 102 4.69 2.58 2.66
CA PHE A 102 4.83 2.72 1.22
C PHE A 102 5.27 4.14 0.87
N ALA A 103 6.48 4.30 0.33
CA ALA A 103 7.01 5.61 -0.03
C ALA A 103 7.20 5.71 -1.56
N PRO A 104 6.20 6.22 -2.32
CA PRO A 104 6.31 6.34 -3.77
C PRO A 104 7.38 7.37 -4.14
N ILE A 105 8.24 7.03 -5.10
CA ILE A 105 9.20 7.94 -5.71
C ILE A 105 8.50 8.62 -6.89
N ARG A 106 8.25 9.92 -6.76
CA ARG A 106 7.40 10.66 -7.71
C ARG A 106 8.07 10.90 -9.07
N GLU A 107 9.36 11.18 -9.06
CA GLU A 107 10.13 11.49 -10.26
C GLU A 107 10.75 10.23 -10.87
N LYS A 108 10.54 10.04 -12.17
CA LYS A 108 11.12 8.91 -12.92
C LYS A 108 12.62 9.09 -13.13
N VAL A 109 13.04 10.33 -13.39
CA VAL A 109 14.45 10.69 -13.59
C VAL A 109 14.77 11.87 -12.69
N PRO A 110 15.81 11.75 -11.83
CA PRO A 110 16.32 12.86 -11.05
C PRO A 110 16.60 14.09 -11.94
N ARG A 111 16.06 15.24 -11.55
CA ARG A 111 16.30 16.55 -12.21
C ARG A 111 17.42 17.31 -11.50
N GLU A 112 18.00 18.32 -12.15
CA GLU A 112 19.09 19.08 -11.54
C GLU A 112 18.76 19.68 -10.17
N ARG A 113 19.82 20.00 -9.39
CA ARG A 113 19.71 20.46 -8.00
C ARG A 113 18.86 21.73 -7.89
N GLY A 114 17.90 21.73 -6.96
CA GLY A 114 17.20 22.97 -6.59
C GLY A 114 15.83 22.72 -5.98
N TRP A 115 15.20 23.80 -5.54
CA TRP A 115 13.79 23.80 -5.15
C TRP A 115 12.94 23.73 -6.42
N GLN A 116 12.40 22.55 -6.70
CA GLN A 116 11.53 22.34 -7.86
C GLN A 116 10.23 23.12 -7.71
N ARG A 117 9.70 23.62 -8.82
CA ARG A 117 8.30 24.07 -8.87
C ARG A 117 7.41 22.86 -8.65
N TYR A 118 6.22 23.11 -8.12
CA TYR A 118 5.22 22.05 -7.97
C TYR A 118 4.85 21.48 -9.34
N ASP A 119 4.80 20.15 -9.45
CA ASP A 119 4.32 19.43 -10.62
C ASP A 119 2.98 18.75 -10.27
N GLU A 120 1.93 19.02 -11.05
CA GLU A 120 0.60 18.44 -10.80
C GLU A 120 0.59 16.92 -10.96
N HIS A 121 1.53 16.34 -11.72
CA HIS A 121 1.70 14.89 -11.83
C HIS A 121 1.98 14.23 -10.46
N TYR A 122 2.56 14.96 -9.49
CA TYR A 122 2.81 14.43 -8.15
C TYR A 122 1.55 13.91 -7.45
N LYS A 123 0.39 14.54 -7.68
CA LYS A 123 -0.89 14.07 -7.10
C LYS A 123 -1.30 12.74 -7.68
N GLU A 124 -1.14 12.57 -8.98
CA GLU A 124 -1.51 11.36 -9.68
C GLU A 124 -0.70 10.18 -9.15
N VAL A 125 0.62 10.32 -9.04
CA VAL A 125 1.49 9.26 -8.49
C VAL A 125 1.06 8.87 -7.08
N VAL A 126 0.78 9.84 -6.21
CA VAL A 126 0.39 9.58 -4.82
C VAL A 126 -1.02 8.98 -4.74
N ALA A 127 -1.95 9.44 -5.56
CA ALA A 127 -3.29 8.86 -5.66
C ALA A 127 -3.24 7.41 -6.13
N ARG A 128 -2.38 7.08 -7.09
CA ARG A 128 -2.16 5.70 -7.56
C ARG A 128 -1.43 4.84 -6.53
N ALA A 129 -0.51 5.40 -5.77
CA ALA A 129 0.12 4.70 -4.66
C ALA A 129 -0.92 4.28 -3.60
N ILE A 130 -1.86 5.17 -3.26
CA ILE A 130 -2.97 4.84 -2.35
C ILE A 130 -3.83 3.71 -2.93
N ASP A 131 -4.21 3.82 -4.21
CA ASP A 131 -5.05 2.81 -4.87
C ASP A 131 -4.34 1.45 -4.93
N TYR A 132 -3.03 1.43 -5.24
CA TYR A 132 -2.21 0.22 -5.27
C TYR A 132 -2.09 -0.41 -3.88
N VAL A 133 -1.79 0.38 -2.85
CA VAL A 133 -1.68 -0.08 -1.45
C VAL A 133 -2.99 -0.73 -0.98
N LYS A 134 -4.15 -0.22 -1.39
CA LYS A 134 -5.46 -0.82 -1.09
C LYS A 134 -5.67 -2.21 -1.69
N THR A 135 -4.92 -2.59 -2.73
CA THR A 135 -5.01 -3.92 -3.36
C THR A 135 -4.12 -4.97 -2.71
N LEU A 136 -3.21 -4.57 -1.82
CA LEU A 136 -2.27 -5.51 -1.22
C LEU A 136 -3.01 -6.39 -0.20
N PRO A 137 -2.87 -7.73 -0.26
CA PRO A 137 -3.58 -8.66 0.63
C PRO A 137 -3.19 -8.49 2.11
N ASP A 138 -2.04 -7.86 2.31
CA ASP A 138 -1.41 -7.62 3.59
C ASP A 138 -1.80 -6.28 4.23
N VAL A 139 -2.61 -5.47 3.55
CA VAL A 139 -3.04 -4.15 4.01
C VAL A 139 -4.49 -4.20 4.45
N ASP A 140 -4.76 -3.62 5.61
CA ASP A 140 -6.11 -3.28 6.03
C ASP A 140 -6.50 -1.97 5.34
N SER A 141 -7.26 -2.09 4.25
CA SER A 141 -7.63 -0.96 3.40
C SER A 141 -8.49 0.09 4.09
N SER A 142 -9.08 -0.23 5.25
CA SER A 142 -9.84 0.71 6.10
C SER A 142 -8.96 1.55 7.02
N ARG A 143 -7.67 1.20 7.17
CA ARG A 143 -6.71 1.85 8.07
C ARG A 143 -5.49 2.37 7.32
N ILE A 144 -5.73 3.23 6.34
CA ILE A 144 -4.68 3.87 5.54
C ILE A 144 -4.49 5.33 5.95
N GLY A 145 -3.27 5.69 6.36
CA GLY A 145 -2.84 7.07 6.59
C GLY A 145 -1.99 7.60 5.44
N LEU A 146 -2.05 8.91 5.21
CA LEU A 146 -1.17 9.62 4.28
C LEU A 146 -0.29 10.61 5.04
N MET A 147 1.02 10.48 4.91
CA MET A 147 2.01 11.32 5.58
C MET A 147 2.84 12.05 4.52
N GLY A 148 3.14 13.33 4.70
CA GLY A 148 3.92 14.09 3.72
C GLY A 148 4.87 15.11 4.35
N PHE A 149 6.08 15.22 3.80
CA PHE A 149 7.08 16.20 4.23
C PHE A 149 7.38 17.24 3.15
N SER A 150 7.37 18.53 3.50
CA SER A 150 7.73 19.63 2.59
C SER A 150 6.88 19.61 1.31
N MET A 151 7.48 19.42 0.13
CA MET A 151 6.75 19.23 -1.13
C MET A 151 5.71 18.10 -1.02
N GLY A 152 6.08 16.98 -0.39
CA GLY A 152 5.16 15.88 -0.15
C GLY A 152 4.03 16.25 0.81
N GLY A 153 4.23 17.19 1.74
CA GLY A 153 3.14 17.72 2.57
C GLY A 153 2.10 18.49 1.74
N LEU A 154 2.56 19.36 0.84
CA LEU A 154 1.67 20.06 -0.09
C LEU A 154 0.92 19.07 -1.00
N THR A 155 1.64 18.13 -1.61
CA THR A 155 1.03 17.09 -2.46
C THR A 155 0.03 16.23 -1.67
N SER A 156 0.35 15.85 -0.43
CA SER A 156 -0.54 15.04 0.41
C SER A 156 -1.83 15.78 0.75
N LEU A 157 -1.75 17.08 1.05
CA LEU A 157 -2.95 17.89 1.25
C LEU A 157 -3.78 17.97 -0.04
N LYS A 158 -3.14 18.23 -1.18
CA LYS A 158 -3.79 18.26 -2.50
C LYS A 158 -4.54 16.95 -2.82
N VAL A 159 -3.99 15.80 -2.46
CA VAL A 159 -4.66 14.50 -2.66
C VAL A 159 -5.78 14.28 -1.64
N ALA A 160 -5.58 14.69 -0.39
CA ALA A 160 -6.58 14.54 0.67
C ALA A 160 -7.87 15.34 0.38
N VAL A 161 -7.74 16.58 -0.09
CA VAL A 161 -8.91 17.42 -0.43
C VAL A 161 -9.71 16.91 -1.64
N GLU A 162 -9.13 16.03 -2.47
CA GLU A 162 -9.84 15.38 -3.58
C GLU A 162 -10.68 14.17 -3.14
N GLY A 163 -10.73 13.87 -1.84
CA GLY A 163 -11.69 12.92 -1.28
C GLY A 163 -11.27 11.46 -1.36
N LYS A 164 -9.98 11.16 -1.16
CA LYS A 164 -9.53 9.78 -0.96
C LYS A 164 -9.95 9.29 0.42
N ASP A 165 -10.50 8.08 0.48
CA ASP A 165 -10.82 7.39 1.72
C ASP A 165 -9.52 7.02 2.48
N LEU A 166 -9.16 7.90 3.40
CA LEU A 166 -7.96 7.91 4.23
C LEU A 166 -8.38 8.12 5.69
N ARG A 167 -7.76 7.37 6.60
CA ARG A 167 -8.08 7.41 8.03
C ARG A 167 -7.45 8.61 8.75
N ALA A 168 -6.32 9.09 8.24
CA ALA A 168 -5.58 10.23 8.77
C ALA A 168 -4.67 10.84 7.70
N VAL A 169 -4.40 12.14 7.84
CA VAL A 169 -3.43 12.87 7.02
C VAL A 169 -2.47 13.62 7.96
N LEU A 170 -1.16 13.39 7.81
CA LEU A 170 -0.12 14.06 8.58
C LEU A 170 0.75 14.92 7.66
N LEU A 171 0.76 16.22 7.91
CA LEU A 171 1.51 17.20 7.13
C LEU A 171 2.71 17.71 7.94
N LEU A 172 3.92 17.40 7.50
CA LEU A 172 5.17 17.83 8.12
C LEU A 172 5.79 18.96 7.32
N ALA A 173 5.76 20.17 7.89
CA ALA A 173 6.32 21.39 7.28
C ALA A 173 5.94 21.54 5.79
N PRO A 174 4.65 21.53 5.43
CA PRO A 174 4.21 21.52 4.03
C PRO A 174 4.75 22.72 3.26
N ALA A 175 5.16 22.49 2.01
CA ALA A 175 5.71 23.55 1.16
C ALA A 175 4.64 24.61 0.87
N TRP A 176 5.01 25.89 0.94
CA TRP A 176 4.12 27.00 0.57
C TRP A 176 3.65 26.92 -0.89
N GLY A 177 4.48 26.38 -1.78
CA GLY A 177 4.10 26.10 -3.17
C GLY A 177 3.71 27.35 -3.97
N ARG A 178 4.26 28.52 -3.64
CA ARG A 178 3.88 29.81 -4.27
C ARG A 178 2.39 30.15 -4.12
N GLY A 179 1.81 29.82 -2.97
CA GLY A 179 0.41 30.10 -2.65
C GLY A 179 -0.50 28.89 -2.77
N LEU A 180 -0.08 27.84 -3.47
CA LEU A 180 -0.85 26.60 -3.64
C LEU A 180 -1.27 25.99 -2.30
N LEU A 181 -0.42 26.04 -1.27
CA LEU A 181 -0.80 25.55 0.05
C LEU A 181 -2.03 26.29 0.61
N GLY A 182 -2.06 27.62 0.46
CA GLY A 182 -3.19 28.43 0.89
C GLY A 182 -4.45 28.15 0.09
N ASP A 183 -4.32 27.87 -1.21
CA ASP A 183 -5.45 27.46 -2.06
C ASP A 183 -6.08 26.15 -1.59
N GLU A 184 -5.27 25.17 -1.17
CA GLU A 184 -5.79 23.89 -0.69
C GLU A 184 -6.35 23.96 0.73
N VAL A 185 -5.72 24.72 1.64
CA VAL A 185 -6.23 24.91 3.00
C VAL A 185 -7.64 25.48 2.98
N ARG A 186 -7.93 26.44 2.08
CA ARG A 186 -9.28 27.01 1.90
C ARG A 186 -10.35 25.98 1.51
N LYS A 187 -9.96 24.81 1.01
CA LYS A 187 -10.88 23.72 0.64
C LYS A 187 -11.16 22.76 1.79
N VAL A 188 -10.44 22.87 2.90
CA VAL A 188 -10.64 22.04 4.10
C VAL A 188 -11.66 22.74 5.00
N PRO A 189 -12.91 22.25 5.11
CA PRO A 189 -13.98 23.00 5.81
C PRO A 189 -13.74 23.19 7.32
N SER A 190 -12.83 22.41 7.90
CA SER A 190 -12.52 22.39 9.33
C SER A 190 -11.31 23.25 9.74
N LEU A 191 -10.69 23.96 8.80
CA LEU A 191 -9.55 24.85 9.02
C LEU A 191 -9.90 26.27 8.60
#